data_AF-A0A7W1UYD8-F1
#
_entry.id   AF-A0A7W1UYD8-F1
#
_cell.length_a   1.000
_cell.length_b   1.000
_cell.length_c   1.000
_cell.angle_alpha   90.00
_cell.angle_beta   90.00
_cell.angle_gamma   90.00
#
_symmetry.space_group_name_H-M   'P 1'
#
loop_
_entity.id
_entity.type
_entity.pdbx_description
1 polymer ?
#
loop_
_entity_poly.entity_id
_entity_poly.type
_entity_poly.pdbx_seq_one_letter_code
_entity_poly.pdbx_strand_id
1 'polypeptide(L)'
;MPEIHYISSQILDLNTIIQIVDNQMQLSLSDEAVLNITKSREYLDKKIVENDIPIYGTNSGFGSLCNIKISKNHLSQLQENLVMSHACGTGEFVPKEIIKLMLLLKIQSLSYGNSGVQLKTVERLIDFFNKDILPVIYTQGSLGASGDLAPLAHLSLPLLGKGEVFVKDRIIATEKILKDNGWEPILLQAKEGLALLNGTQFMSAYGVYLLIKSYKLSYLADVISAIS
;
A
#
# COMPACT_ATOMS: atom_id res chain seq x y z
N MET A 1 5.19 13.40 -22.84
CA MET A 1 4.24 12.92 -21.81
C MET A 1 4.95 11.81 -21.06
N PRO A 2 4.80 11.71 -19.72
CA PRO A 2 5.33 10.57 -19.00
C PRO A 2 4.70 9.28 -19.54
N GLU A 3 5.49 8.23 -19.65
CA GLU A 3 5.01 6.92 -20.06
C GLU A 3 4.11 6.35 -18.96
N ILE A 4 2.99 5.73 -19.34
CA ILE A 4 1.97 5.24 -18.39
C ILE A 4 1.99 3.71 -18.38
N HIS A 5 2.18 3.14 -17.20
CA HIS A 5 1.93 1.73 -16.93
C HIS A 5 0.50 1.55 -16.41
N TYR A 6 -0.29 0.73 -17.10
CA TYR A 6 -1.64 0.39 -16.68
C TYR A 6 -1.62 -0.83 -15.76
N ILE A 7 -1.98 -0.61 -14.50
CA ILE A 7 -2.17 -1.65 -13.50
C ILE A 7 -3.36 -2.52 -13.92
N SER A 8 -3.13 -3.82 -14.08
CA SER A 8 -4.11 -4.81 -14.53
C SER A 8 -3.99 -6.11 -13.72
N SER A 9 -4.76 -7.14 -14.09
CA SER A 9 -4.67 -8.47 -13.48
C SER A 9 -3.45 -9.28 -13.94
N GLN A 10 -2.67 -8.77 -14.88
CA GLN A 10 -1.46 -9.44 -15.36
C GLN A 10 -0.42 -9.60 -14.25
N ILE A 11 0.44 -10.60 -14.44
CA ILE A 11 1.57 -10.84 -13.55
C ILE A 11 2.55 -9.67 -13.70
N LEU A 12 2.83 -9.00 -12.58
CA LEU A 12 3.85 -7.96 -12.53
C LEU A 12 5.22 -8.62 -12.35
N ASP A 13 5.92 -8.86 -13.45
CA ASP A 13 7.24 -9.49 -13.45
C ASP A 13 8.37 -8.49 -13.14
N LEU A 14 9.58 -9.02 -12.90
CA LEU A 14 10.73 -8.21 -12.50
C LEU A 14 11.15 -7.21 -13.59
N ASN A 15 11.07 -7.59 -14.87
CA ASN A 15 11.44 -6.73 -15.98
C ASN A 15 10.49 -5.54 -16.09
N THR A 16 9.20 -5.77 -15.90
CA THR A 16 8.18 -4.73 -15.90
C THR A 16 8.40 -3.77 -14.74
N ILE A 17 8.72 -4.28 -13.55
CA ILE A 17 9.04 -3.42 -12.40
C ILE A 17 10.29 -2.57 -12.68
N ILE A 18 11.34 -3.15 -13.27
CA ILE A 18 12.54 -2.41 -13.67
C ILE A 18 12.18 -1.29 -14.63
N GLN A 19 11.38 -1.57 -15.67
CA GLN A 19 10.93 -0.55 -16.62
C GLN A 19 10.15 0.58 -15.95
N ILE A 20 9.21 0.26 -15.04
CA ILE A 20 8.43 1.25 -14.30
C ILE A 20 9.35 2.17 -13.48
N VAL A 21 10.32 1.59 -12.77
CA VAL A 21 11.21 2.33 -11.88
C VAL A 21 12.24 3.15 -12.65
N ASP A 22 12.93 2.55 -13.62
CA ASP A 22 14.03 3.18 -14.35
C ASP A 22 13.52 4.26 -15.31
N ASN A 23 12.36 4.06 -15.95
CA ASN A 23 11.75 5.06 -16.83
C ASN A 23 10.86 6.06 -16.08
N GLN A 24 10.75 5.94 -14.74
CA GLN A 24 9.90 6.77 -13.91
C GLN A 24 8.45 6.85 -14.45
N MET A 25 7.90 5.71 -14.86
CA MET A 25 6.56 5.63 -15.43
C MET A 25 5.51 6.06 -14.42
N GLN A 26 4.43 6.67 -14.90
CA GLN A 26 3.24 6.91 -14.09
C GLN A 26 2.33 5.69 -14.10
N LEU A 27 1.59 5.48 -13.03
CA LEU A 27 0.60 4.43 -12.90
C LEU A 27 -0.79 4.96 -13.22
N SER A 28 -1.59 4.15 -13.90
CA SER A 28 -3.03 4.32 -14.01
C SER A 28 -3.72 2.97 -13.85
N LEU A 29 -4.97 2.93 -13.39
CA LEU A 29 -5.74 1.69 -13.37
C LEU A 29 -6.24 1.38 -14.78
N SER A 30 -6.23 0.10 -15.17
CA SER A 30 -7.00 -0.36 -16.33
C SER A 30 -8.49 -0.41 -16.01
N ASP A 31 -9.35 -0.36 -17.03
CA ASP A 31 -10.81 -0.51 -16.87
C ASP A 31 -11.18 -1.82 -16.14
N GLU A 32 -10.41 -2.88 -16.40
CA GLU A 32 -10.54 -4.17 -15.72
C GLU A 32 -10.25 -4.06 -14.22
N ALA A 33 -9.15 -3.39 -13.83
CA ALA A 33 -8.79 -3.21 -12.43
C ALA A 33 -9.83 -2.37 -11.69
N VAL A 34 -10.33 -1.29 -12.31
CA VAL A 34 -11.43 -0.47 -11.78
C VAL A 34 -12.67 -1.32 -11.54
N LEU A 35 -13.04 -2.17 -12.51
CA LEU A 35 -14.18 -3.06 -12.41
C LEU A 35 -14.02 -4.10 -11.29
N ASN A 36 -12.83 -4.68 -11.14
CA ASN A 36 -12.53 -5.68 -10.12
C ASN A 36 -12.61 -5.09 -8.70
N ILE A 37 -12.00 -3.91 -8.49
CA ILE A 37 -12.07 -3.20 -7.21
C ILE A 37 -13.53 -2.88 -6.85
N THR A 38 -14.28 -2.30 -7.79
CA THR A 38 -15.67 -1.88 -7.57
C THR A 38 -16.56 -3.08 -7.24
N LYS A 39 -16.48 -4.17 -8.00
CA LYS A 39 -17.23 -5.41 -7.73
C LYS A 39 -16.91 -5.99 -6.35
N SER A 40 -15.63 -5.98 -5.96
CA SER A 40 -15.19 -6.46 -4.63
C SER A 40 -15.85 -5.68 -3.50
N ARG A 41 -15.88 -4.35 -3.63
CA ARG A 41 -16.46 -3.44 -2.64
C ARG A 41 -17.97 -3.63 -2.55
N GLU A 42 -18.67 -3.64 -3.68
CA GLU A 42 -20.12 -3.86 -3.73
C GLU A 42 -20.53 -5.21 -3.15
N TYR A 43 -19.77 -6.27 -3.43
CA TYR A 43 -20.00 -7.59 -2.86
C TYR A 43 -19.89 -7.56 -1.34
N LEU A 44 -18.86 -6.91 -0.81
CA LEU A 44 -18.64 -6.80 0.63
C LEU A 44 -19.73 -5.96 1.31
N ASP A 45 -20.15 -4.85 0.69
CA ASP A 45 -21.23 -4.00 1.20
C ASP A 45 -22.55 -4.77 1.29
N LYS A 46 -22.92 -5.49 0.22
CA LYS A 46 -24.10 -6.37 0.22
C LYS A 46 -24.01 -7.41 1.33
N LYS A 47 -22.87 -8.08 1.48
CA LYS A 47 -22.67 -9.10 2.51
C LYS A 47 -22.80 -8.56 3.94
N ILE A 48 -22.28 -7.35 4.21
CA ILE A 48 -22.38 -6.69 5.51
C ILE A 48 -23.83 -6.27 5.83
N VAL A 49 -24.61 -5.94 4.81
CA VAL A 49 -26.04 -5.58 4.98
C VAL A 49 -26.90 -6.82 5.20
N GLU A 50 -26.66 -7.89 4.44
CA GLU A 50 -27.49 -9.10 4.42
C GLU A 50 -27.19 -10.07 5.58
N ASN A 51 -25.98 -10.05 6.15
CA ASN A 51 -25.60 -10.99 7.21
C ASN A 51 -25.42 -10.29 8.55
N ASP A 52 -26.11 -10.81 9.56
CA ASP A 52 -25.99 -10.33 10.94
C ASP A 52 -24.85 -11.02 11.72
N ILE A 53 -24.18 -11.99 11.07
CA ILE A 53 -23.06 -12.78 11.60
C ILE A 53 -21.77 -11.93 11.58
N PRO A 54 -20.93 -11.99 12.62
CA PRO A 54 -19.62 -11.35 12.62
C PRO A 54 -18.70 -11.92 11.52
N ILE A 55 -18.28 -11.07 10.59
CA ILE A 55 -17.25 -11.33 9.59
C ILE A 55 -15.98 -10.59 10.03
N TYR A 56 -14.87 -11.33 10.16
CA TYR A 56 -13.59 -10.81 10.68
C TYR A 56 -13.16 -9.51 10.01
N GLY A 57 -12.90 -8.47 10.81
CA GLY A 57 -12.40 -7.18 10.34
C GLY A 57 -13.39 -6.33 9.52
N THR A 58 -14.65 -6.76 9.40
CA THR A 58 -15.70 -6.00 8.70
C THR A 58 -16.74 -5.43 9.67
N ASN A 59 -17.31 -6.25 10.56
CA ASN A 59 -18.26 -5.87 11.62
C ASN A 59 -17.85 -6.48 12.99
N SER A 60 -16.59 -6.90 13.11
CA SER A 60 -15.97 -7.44 14.31
C SER A 60 -14.64 -6.76 14.61
N GLY A 61 -14.13 -6.92 15.84
CA GLY A 61 -12.79 -6.47 16.22
C GLY A 61 -11.66 -7.27 15.53
N PHE A 62 -10.42 -6.92 15.86
CA PHE A 62 -9.21 -7.55 15.30
C PHE A 62 -8.45 -8.34 16.37
N GLY A 63 -7.68 -9.34 15.95
CA GLY A 63 -6.83 -10.12 16.86
C GLY A 63 -7.64 -10.77 17.98
N SER A 64 -7.31 -10.47 19.23
CA SER A 64 -8.02 -10.98 20.42
C SER A 64 -9.49 -10.56 20.51
N LEU A 65 -9.91 -9.53 19.77
CA LEU A 65 -11.28 -9.01 19.75
C LEU A 65 -12.08 -9.51 18.53
N CYS A 66 -11.59 -10.52 17.80
CA CYS A 66 -12.23 -11.06 16.59
C CYS A 66 -13.68 -11.54 16.78
N ASN A 67 -14.07 -11.86 18.02
CA ASN A 67 -15.41 -12.35 18.36
C ASN A 67 -16.38 -11.26 18.86
N ILE A 68 -15.94 -10.00 18.92
CA ILE A 68 -16.76 -8.88 19.42
C ILE A 68 -17.39 -8.15 18.24
N LYS A 69 -18.73 -8.09 18.19
CA LYS A 69 -19.48 -7.34 17.18
C LYS A 69 -19.37 -5.84 17.43
N ILE A 70 -19.08 -5.07 16.39
CA ILE A 70 -18.95 -3.62 16.44
C ILE A 70 -20.13 -2.98 15.71
N SER A 71 -20.70 -1.92 16.28
CA SER A 71 -21.81 -1.20 15.66
C SER A 71 -21.36 -0.49 14.38
N LYS A 72 -22.25 -0.39 13.40
CA LYS A 72 -21.96 0.23 12.09
C LYS A 72 -21.38 1.65 12.22
N ASN A 73 -21.83 2.41 13.21
CA ASN A 73 -21.41 3.78 13.47
C ASN A 73 -19.95 3.91 13.94
N HIS A 74 -19.34 2.83 14.45
CA HIS A 74 -17.96 2.82 14.91
C HIS A 74 -16.99 2.14 13.94
N LEU A 75 -17.46 1.59 12.83
CA LEU A 75 -16.60 0.80 11.92
C LEU A 75 -15.51 1.64 11.27
N SER A 76 -15.81 2.88 10.86
CA SER A 76 -14.82 3.77 10.26
C SER A 76 -13.75 4.16 11.28
N GLN A 77 -14.16 4.59 12.48
CA GLN A 77 -13.24 4.89 13.58
C GLN A 77 -12.38 3.68 13.97
N LEU A 78 -12.96 2.48 13.95
CA LEU A 78 -12.22 1.24 14.21
C LEU A 78 -11.11 1.02 13.19
N GLN A 79 -11.36 1.27 11.89
CA GLN A 79 -10.31 1.14 10.87
C GLN A 79 -9.21 2.19 11.05
N GLU A 80 -9.58 3.45 11.32
CA GLU A 80 -8.61 4.51 11.60
C GLU A 80 -7.74 4.15 12.81
N ASN A 81 -8.37 3.70 13.91
CA ASN A 81 -7.66 3.28 15.11
C ASN A 81 -6.74 2.10 14.85
N LEU A 82 -7.14 1.15 14.00
CA LEU A 82 -6.28 0.02 13.61
C LEU A 82 -5.01 0.53 12.93
N VAL A 83 -5.14 1.42 11.94
CA VAL A 83 -3.98 2.01 11.25
C VAL A 83 -3.09 2.75 12.25
N MET A 84 -3.67 3.61 13.09
CA MET A 84 -2.89 4.39 14.05
C MET A 84 -2.18 3.52 15.10
N SER A 85 -2.85 2.50 15.65
CA SER A 85 -2.27 1.66 16.70
C SER A 85 -1.16 0.74 16.19
N HIS A 86 -1.18 0.39 14.90
CA HIS A 86 -0.18 -0.47 14.28
C HIS A 86 0.98 0.31 13.65
N ALA A 87 0.87 1.64 13.51
CA ALA A 87 1.95 2.51 13.06
C ALA A 87 3.02 2.71 14.16
N CYS A 88 3.52 1.60 14.70
CA CYS A 88 4.48 1.50 15.79
C CYS A 88 5.88 1.08 15.33
N GLY A 89 6.15 1.17 14.03
CA GLY A 89 7.49 0.94 13.47
C GLY A 89 8.53 1.93 14.04
N THR A 90 9.77 1.48 14.17
CA THR A 90 10.89 2.24 14.78
C THR A 90 12.20 1.98 14.04
N GLY A 91 13.27 2.66 14.45
CA GLY A 91 14.60 2.54 13.84
C GLY A 91 14.84 3.57 12.75
N GLU A 92 15.65 3.21 11.77
CA GLU A 92 15.98 4.11 10.65
C GLU A 92 14.81 4.22 9.66
N PHE A 93 14.85 5.24 8.81
CA PHE A 93 13.90 5.37 7.72
C PHE A 93 14.19 4.34 6.63
N VAL A 94 13.12 3.76 6.10
CA VAL A 94 13.17 2.90 4.92
C VAL A 94 13.64 3.73 3.72
N PRO A 95 14.55 3.21 2.87
CA PRO A 95 14.98 3.94 1.67
C PRO A 95 13.81 4.24 0.73
N LYS A 96 13.80 5.44 0.13
CA LYS A 96 12.69 5.94 -0.71
C LYS A 96 12.36 5.00 -1.88
N GLU A 97 13.36 4.35 -2.46
CA GLU A 97 13.22 3.39 -3.55
C GLU A 97 12.40 2.17 -3.10
N ILE A 98 12.61 1.71 -1.87
CA ILE A 98 11.85 0.61 -1.28
C ILE A 98 10.41 1.06 -1.02
N ILE A 99 10.20 2.28 -0.49
CA ILE A 99 8.86 2.83 -0.24
C ILE A 99 8.07 2.95 -1.56
N LYS A 100 8.73 3.38 -2.64
CA LYS A 100 8.13 3.47 -3.97
C LYS A 100 7.71 2.08 -4.50
N LEU A 101 8.55 1.06 -4.29
CA LEU A 101 8.18 -0.33 -4.58
C LEU A 101 7.03 -0.84 -3.70
N MET A 102 7.00 -0.49 -2.41
CA MET A 102 5.89 -0.84 -1.52
C MET A 102 4.56 -0.28 -2.01
N LEU A 103 4.53 0.98 -2.46
CA LEU A 103 3.35 1.59 -3.08
C LEU A 103 2.91 0.82 -4.32
N LEU A 104 3.82 0.57 -5.27
CA LEU A 104 3.53 -0.18 -6.50
C LEU A 104 2.92 -1.55 -6.19
N LEU A 105 3.57 -2.33 -5.31
CA LEU A 105 3.12 -3.68 -4.95
C LEU A 105 1.80 -3.66 -4.17
N LYS A 106 1.54 -2.63 -3.36
CA LYS A 106 0.27 -2.48 -2.64
C LYS A 106 -0.85 -2.15 -3.63
N ILE A 107 -0.62 -1.21 -4.55
CA ILE A 107 -1.55 -0.86 -5.63
C ILE A 107 -1.89 -2.11 -6.44
N GLN A 108 -0.89 -2.82 -6.95
CA GLN A 108 -1.07 -4.05 -7.72
C GLN A 108 -1.90 -5.09 -6.95
N SER A 109 -1.58 -5.32 -5.68
CA SER A 109 -2.28 -6.29 -4.84
C SER A 109 -3.75 -5.93 -4.60
N LEU A 110 -4.06 -4.65 -4.40
CA LEU A 110 -5.44 -4.18 -4.20
C LEU A 110 -6.25 -4.23 -5.51
N SER A 111 -5.60 -3.98 -6.64
CA SER A 111 -6.21 -3.98 -7.98
C SER A 111 -6.72 -5.34 -8.45
N TYR A 112 -6.27 -6.44 -7.84
CA TYR A 112 -6.84 -7.77 -8.10
C TYR A 112 -8.30 -7.92 -7.62
N GLY A 113 -8.84 -6.99 -6.84
CA GLY A 113 -10.27 -6.98 -6.48
C GLY A 113 -10.68 -8.03 -5.46
N ASN A 114 -9.77 -8.48 -4.59
CA ASN A 114 -10.07 -9.46 -3.53
C ASN A 114 -10.06 -8.83 -2.11
N SER A 115 -9.75 -7.54 -2.03
CA SER A 115 -9.51 -6.85 -0.76
C SER A 115 -10.74 -6.09 -0.24
N GLY A 116 -11.71 -5.77 -1.08
CA GLY A 116 -12.90 -4.99 -0.71
C GLY A 116 -12.56 -3.55 -0.31
N VAL A 117 -11.53 -2.94 -0.91
CA VAL A 117 -11.22 -1.52 -0.72
C VAL A 117 -12.07 -0.65 -1.64
N GLN A 118 -12.27 0.63 -1.29
CA GLN A 118 -12.90 1.58 -2.19
C GLN A 118 -11.92 2.04 -3.28
N LEU A 119 -12.43 2.36 -4.46
CA LEU A 119 -11.62 2.81 -5.60
C LEU A 119 -10.76 4.04 -5.26
N LYS A 120 -11.35 5.03 -4.56
CA LYS A 120 -10.68 6.26 -4.12
C LYS A 120 -9.43 5.99 -3.28
N THR A 121 -9.39 4.90 -2.51
CA THR A 121 -8.21 4.50 -1.72
C THR A 121 -7.05 4.11 -2.64
N VAL A 122 -7.32 3.30 -3.67
CA VAL A 122 -6.29 2.85 -4.63
C VAL A 122 -5.82 4.01 -5.50
N GLU A 123 -6.74 4.87 -5.94
CA GLU A 123 -6.41 6.08 -6.70
C GLU A 123 -5.51 7.03 -5.90
N ARG A 124 -5.74 7.22 -4.58
CA ARG A 124 -4.85 8.04 -3.75
C ARG A 124 -3.46 7.43 -3.59
N LEU A 125 -3.34 6.10 -3.52
CA LEU A 125 -2.03 5.45 -3.52
C LEU A 125 -1.28 5.66 -4.85
N ILE A 126 -2.01 5.61 -5.97
CA ILE A 126 -1.47 5.94 -7.30
C ILE A 126 -1.02 7.40 -7.35
N ASP A 127 -1.81 8.33 -6.82
CA ASP A 127 -1.42 9.73 -6.71
C ASP A 127 -0.13 9.92 -5.91
N PHE A 128 0.02 9.21 -4.78
CA PHE A 128 1.25 9.21 -4.00
C PHE A 128 2.45 8.69 -4.78
N PHE A 129 2.29 7.59 -5.51
CA PHE A 129 3.34 7.04 -6.37
C PHE A 129 3.73 8.01 -7.50
N ASN A 130 2.74 8.53 -8.22
CA ASN A 130 2.94 9.38 -9.40
C ASN A 130 3.53 10.75 -9.08
N LYS A 131 3.27 11.27 -7.87
CA LYS A 131 3.78 12.57 -7.41
C LYS A 131 5.03 12.47 -6.53
N ASP A 132 5.61 11.26 -6.36
CA ASP A 132 6.73 11.00 -5.45
C ASP A 132 6.46 11.51 -4.01
N ILE A 133 5.23 11.33 -3.54
CA ILE A 133 4.82 11.59 -2.16
C ILE A 133 4.96 10.27 -1.40
N LEU A 134 6.09 10.08 -0.74
CA LEU A 134 6.44 8.78 -0.17
C LEU A 134 6.19 8.80 1.35
N PRO A 135 5.32 7.95 1.89
CA PRO A 135 5.11 7.85 3.35
C PRO A 135 6.42 7.67 4.11
N VAL A 136 6.55 8.29 5.29
CA VAL A 136 7.68 7.99 6.18
C VAL A 136 7.44 6.64 6.84
N ILE A 137 8.35 5.70 6.61
CA ILE A 137 8.26 4.31 7.10
C ILE A 137 9.59 3.97 7.80
N TYR A 138 9.52 3.14 8.82
CA TYR A 138 10.67 2.73 9.63
C TYR A 138 11.07 1.27 9.37
N THR A 139 12.36 0.96 9.53
CA THR A 139 12.93 -0.35 9.16
C THR A 139 12.59 -1.49 10.14
N GLN A 140 12.21 -1.19 11.38
CA GLN A 140 11.88 -2.20 12.39
C GLN A 140 10.39 -2.18 12.75
N GLY A 141 9.83 -3.36 13.04
CA GLY A 141 8.45 -3.52 13.54
C GLY A 141 7.63 -4.60 12.82
N SER A 142 8.03 -5.03 11.62
CA SER A 142 7.42 -6.20 10.98
C SER A 142 7.96 -7.49 11.59
N LEU A 143 7.07 -8.47 11.78
CA LEU A 143 7.42 -9.85 12.18
C LEU A 143 7.51 -10.80 10.99
N GLY A 144 7.12 -10.36 9.79
CA GLY A 144 7.16 -11.16 8.56
C GLY A 144 6.27 -12.41 8.52
N ALA A 145 5.46 -12.69 9.55
CA ALA A 145 4.72 -13.94 9.67
C ALA A 145 3.29 -13.91 9.09
N SER A 146 2.53 -12.82 9.32
CA SER A 146 1.13 -12.68 8.91
C SER A 146 0.83 -11.33 8.22
N GLY A 147 1.88 -10.68 7.71
CA GLY A 147 1.83 -9.37 7.08
C GLY A 147 2.77 -8.35 7.73
N ASP A 148 3.20 -7.40 6.91
CA ASP A 148 4.09 -6.31 7.31
C ASP A 148 3.31 -5.16 7.98
N LEU A 149 2.57 -5.50 9.04
CA LEU A 149 1.55 -4.65 9.64
C LEU A 149 2.08 -3.25 9.99
N ALA A 150 3.20 -3.16 10.70
CA ALA A 150 3.73 -1.87 11.14
C ALA A 150 4.25 -0.98 10.00
N PRO A 151 5.08 -1.50 9.07
CA PRO A 151 5.45 -0.73 7.88
C PRO A 151 4.26 -0.32 7.01
N LEU A 152 3.28 -1.21 6.84
CA LEU A 152 2.09 -0.92 6.03
C LEU A 152 1.10 0.03 6.72
N ALA A 153 1.09 0.06 8.06
CA ALA A 153 0.37 1.09 8.81
C ALA A 153 0.99 2.47 8.57
N HIS A 154 2.31 2.58 8.65
CA HIS A 154 3.04 3.81 8.30
C HIS A 154 2.82 4.22 6.84
N LEU A 155 2.83 3.27 5.90
CA LEU A 155 2.47 3.51 4.49
C LEU A 155 1.06 4.12 4.33
N SER A 156 0.13 3.74 5.20
CA SER A 156 -1.30 4.05 5.08
C SER A 156 -1.74 5.29 5.86
N LEU A 157 -1.01 5.69 6.91
CA LEU A 157 -1.32 6.89 7.70
C LEU A 157 -1.57 8.14 6.84
N PRO A 158 -0.79 8.40 5.76
CA PRO A 158 -1.00 9.56 4.92
C PRO A 158 -2.36 9.60 4.19
N LEU A 159 -2.98 8.44 3.96
CA LEU A 159 -4.33 8.40 3.39
C LEU A 159 -5.34 9.08 4.32
N LEU A 160 -5.12 9.01 5.63
CA LEU A 160 -5.98 9.56 6.68
C LEU A 160 -5.64 11.02 7.01
N GLY A 161 -4.71 11.64 6.27
CA GLY A 161 -4.20 12.97 6.59
C GLY A 161 -3.25 13.01 7.79
N LYS A 162 -2.77 11.84 8.25
CA LYS A 162 -1.90 11.72 9.43
C LYS A 162 -0.50 11.28 9.04
N GLY A 163 0.43 11.43 9.98
CA GLY A 163 1.82 11.07 9.77
C GLY A 163 2.53 12.06 8.85
N GLU A 164 3.61 11.57 8.25
CA GLU A 164 4.53 12.38 7.47
C GLU A 164 4.88 11.67 6.17
N VAL A 165 5.29 12.46 5.18
CA VAL A 165 5.73 11.97 3.87
C VAL A 165 7.01 12.67 3.47
N PHE A 166 7.89 11.96 2.77
CA PHE A 166 8.98 12.55 2.01
C PHE A 166 8.43 13.17 0.73
N VAL A 167 8.82 14.43 0.49
CA VAL A 167 8.71 15.09 -0.80
C VAL A 167 10.09 15.62 -1.16
N LYS A 168 10.71 15.03 -2.19
CA LYS A 168 12.14 15.18 -2.46
C LYS A 168 12.94 14.82 -1.20
N ASP A 169 13.75 15.73 -0.64
CA ASP A 169 14.59 15.48 0.53
C ASP A 169 14.03 16.04 1.84
N ARG A 170 12.76 16.44 1.84
CA ARG A 170 12.11 17.01 3.02
C ARG A 170 11.01 16.10 3.54
N ILE A 171 10.95 15.98 4.86
CA ILE A 171 9.82 15.39 5.58
C ILE A 171 8.79 16.49 5.76
N ILE A 172 7.55 16.21 5.37
CA ILE A 172 6.44 17.15 5.44
C ILE A 172 5.25 16.45 6.10
N ALA A 173 4.57 17.14 7.01
CA ALA A 173 3.31 16.66 7.58
C ALA A 173 2.30 16.40 6.47
N THR A 174 1.66 15.23 6.50
CA THR A 174 0.70 14.82 5.46
C THR A 174 -0.44 15.83 5.30
N GLU A 175 -0.95 16.40 6.39
CA GLU A 175 -2.04 17.39 6.36
C GLU A 175 -1.75 18.53 5.38
N LYS A 176 -0.49 19.03 5.38
CA LYS A 176 -0.06 20.07 4.45
C LYS A 176 -0.08 19.58 3.01
N ILE A 177 0.38 18.36 2.76
CA ILE A 177 0.36 17.77 1.41
C ILE A 177 -1.05 17.60 0.89
N LEU A 178 -1.99 17.17 1.74
CA LEU A 178 -3.39 17.07 1.35
C LEU A 178 -3.96 18.45 0.99
N LYS A 179 -3.72 19.46 1.83
CA LYS A 179 -4.15 20.84 1.57
C LYS A 179 -3.56 21.40 0.28
N ASP A 180 -2.26 21.25 0.07
CA ASP A 180 -1.55 21.77 -1.11
C ASP A 180 -2.05 21.13 -2.43
N ASN A 181 -2.60 19.91 -2.36
CA ASN A 181 -3.18 19.20 -3.50
C ASN A 181 -4.71 19.32 -3.60
N GLY A 182 -5.37 20.06 -2.69
CA GLY A 182 -6.83 20.17 -2.65
C GLY A 182 -7.53 18.84 -2.34
N TRP A 183 -6.86 17.98 -1.59
CA TRP A 183 -7.31 16.63 -1.28
C TRP A 183 -7.93 16.54 0.10
N GLU A 184 -9.04 15.81 0.19
CA GLU A 184 -9.59 15.40 1.47
C GLU A 184 -8.90 14.11 1.97
N PRO A 185 -8.81 13.93 3.31
CA PRO A 185 -8.50 12.63 3.91
C PRO A 185 -9.45 11.53 3.44
N ILE A 186 -8.94 10.33 3.30
CA ILE A 186 -9.73 9.13 2.99
C ILE A 186 -10.41 8.67 4.28
N LEU A 187 -11.74 8.68 4.28
CA LEU A 187 -12.53 8.03 5.32
C LEU A 187 -12.57 6.52 5.02
N LEU A 188 -11.96 5.71 5.88
CA LEU A 188 -11.91 4.26 5.70
C LEU A 188 -13.28 3.64 5.94
N GLN A 189 -13.68 2.75 5.03
CA GLN A 189 -14.86 1.91 5.15
C GLN A 189 -14.53 0.58 5.83
N ALA A 190 -15.56 -0.21 6.16
CA ALA A 190 -15.38 -1.53 6.75
C ALA A 190 -14.38 -2.39 5.96
N LYS A 191 -13.45 -3.05 6.68
CA LYS A 191 -12.33 -3.88 6.17
C LYS A 191 -11.14 -3.12 5.58
N GLU A 192 -11.25 -1.83 5.26
CA GLU A 192 -10.18 -1.14 4.52
C GLU A 192 -8.88 -0.99 5.32
N GLY A 193 -8.96 -0.72 6.62
CA GLY A 193 -7.76 -0.65 7.47
C GLY A 193 -7.00 -1.98 7.46
N LEU A 194 -7.73 -3.10 7.54
CA LEU A 194 -7.13 -4.43 7.46
C LEU A 194 -6.56 -4.72 6.06
N ALA A 195 -7.27 -4.35 5.00
CA ALA A 195 -6.80 -4.55 3.63
C ALA A 195 -5.51 -3.76 3.32
N LEU A 196 -5.37 -2.57 3.91
CA LEU A 196 -4.18 -1.74 3.78
C LEU A 196 -2.98 -2.34 4.54
N LEU A 197 -3.19 -2.77 5.79
CA LEU A 197 -2.13 -3.27 6.66
C LEU A 197 -1.72 -4.72 6.37
N ASN A 198 -2.64 -5.54 5.87
CA ASN A 198 -2.36 -6.95 5.64
C ASN A 198 -1.72 -7.15 4.25
N GLY A 199 -0.60 -7.87 4.22
CA GLY A 199 0.18 -8.13 3.01
C GLY A 199 1.68 -8.10 3.27
N THR A 200 2.46 -8.50 2.27
CA THR A 200 3.91 -8.71 2.37
C THR A 200 4.71 -7.66 1.60
N GLN A 201 4.13 -6.48 1.33
CA GLN A 201 4.75 -5.54 0.39
C GLN A 201 6.05 -4.93 0.89
N PHE A 202 6.30 -4.87 2.20
CA PHE A 202 7.57 -4.37 2.73
C PHE A 202 8.69 -5.38 2.46
N MET A 203 8.51 -6.65 2.85
CA MET A 203 9.51 -7.68 2.56
C MET A 203 9.65 -7.94 1.05
N SER A 204 8.55 -7.92 0.29
CA SER A 204 8.56 -8.10 -1.15
C SER A 204 9.27 -6.95 -1.87
N ALA A 205 9.11 -5.70 -1.41
CA ALA A 205 9.82 -4.56 -1.97
C ALA A 205 11.34 -4.68 -1.77
N TYR A 206 11.79 -5.09 -0.57
CA TYR A 206 13.20 -5.42 -0.34
C TYR A 206 13.67 -6.57 -1.22
N GLY A 207 12.90 -7.65 -1.32
CA GLY A 207 13.22 -8.80 -2.17
C GLY A 207 13.41 -8.41 -3.63
N VAL A 208 12.47 -7.63 -4.19
CA VAL A 208 12.54 -7.11 -5.56
C VAL A 208 13.77 -6.22 -5.74
N TYR A 209 14.00 -5.26 -4.84
CA TYR A 209 15.15 -4.37 -4.93
C TYR A 209 16.48 -5.14 -4.88
N LEU A 210 16.61 -6.09 -3.95
CA LEU A 210 17.81 -6.91 -3.80
C LEU A 210 18.05 -7.77 -5.05
N LEU A 211 17.00 -8.35 -5.64
CA LEU A 211 17.12 -9.08 -6.90
C LEU A 211 17.66 -8.19 -8.03
N ILE A 212 17.09 -7.00 -8.22
CA ILE A 212 17.56 -6.04 -9.24
C ILE A 212 19.04 -5.71 -9.03
N LYS A 213 19.46 -5.43 -7.78
CA LYS A 213 20.87 -5.17 -7.48
C LYS A 213 21.75 -6.39 -7.72
N SER A 214 21.27 -7.58 -7.40
CA SER A 214 22.02 -8.83 -7.54
C SER A 214 22.26 -9.17 -9.01
N TYR A 215 21.28 -8.99 -9.90
CA TYR A 215 21.47 -9.14 -11.34
C TYR A 215 22.55 -8.20 -11.88
N LYS A 216 22.53 -6.93 -11.45
CA LYS A 216 23.56 -5.95 -11.84
C LYS A 216 24.94 -6.35 -11.36
N LEU A 217 25.07 -6.78 -10.10
CA LEU A 217 26.35 -7.20 -9.53
C LEU A 217 26.89 -8.48 -10.19
N SER A 218 26.02 -9.45 -10.48
CA SER A 218 26.39 -10.68 -11.20
C SER A 218 26.96 -10.36 -12.57
N TYR A 219 26.27 -9.51 -13.35
CA TYR A 219 26.76 -9.10 -14.67
C TYR A 219 28.12 -8.39 -14.59
N LEU A 220 28.30 -7.48 -13.62
CA LEU A 220 29.58 -6.80 -13.43
C LEU A 220 30.69 -7.76 -13.01
N ALA A 221 30.39 -8.77 -12.20
CA ALA A 221 31.37 -9.78 -11.80
C ALA A 221 31.90 -10.55 -13.01
N ASP A 222 31.03 -10.96 -13.94
CA ASP A 222 31.43 -11.64 -15.18
C ASP A 222 32.34 -10.75 -16.05
N VAL A 223 31.98 -9.47 -16.21
CA VAL A 223 32.78 -8.50 -17.00
C VAL A 223 34.15 -8.27 -16.37
N ILE A 224 34.21 -8.05 -15.05
CA ILE A 224 35.48 -7.84 -14.33
C ILE A 224 36.35 -9.10 -14.42
N SER A 225 35.75 -10.29 -14.26
CA SER A 225 36.46 -11.57 -14.37
C SER A 225 37.00 -11.84 -15.77
N ALA A 226 36.35 -11.33 -16.82
CA ALA A 226 36.85 -11.46 -18.18
C ALA A 226 38.07 -10.54 -18.49
N ILE A 227 38.24 -9.48 -17.69
CA ILE A 227 39.34 -8.51 -17.84
C ILE A 227 40.54 -8.86 -16.94
N SER A 228 40.30 -9.54 -15.81
CA SER A 228 41.32 -9.91 -14.81
C SER A 228 42.14 -11.13 -15.23
#